data_AF-A0AAG5DG03-F1
#
_entry.id   AF-A0AAG5DG03-F1
#
_cell.length_a   1.000
_cell.length_b   1.000
_cell.length_c   1.000
_cell.angle_alpha   90.00
_cell.angle_beta   90.00
_cell.angle_gamma   90.00
#
_symmetry.space_group_name_H-M   'P 1'
#
loop_
_entity.id
_entity.type
_entity.pdbx_description
1 polymer ?
#
loop_
_entity_poly.entity_id
_entity_poly.type
_entity_poly.pdbx_seq_one_letter_code
_entity_poly.pdbx_strand_id
1 'polypeptide(L)'
;MKNQLENKPKIKTSPIMASVRSAEKFPTNVSVLKKPFQAMDTWQLCWLLLVVVAVDGAVDPPACDTSFGCVSSLRQEDCGKGEILISGGSLNGCCPGCRGGRKYLAICNENIPDRRCAPGLKCVDRKCIYDRSTCLHTLHLDTSLVGWIPKCNPDGTFAAKQCRGDRLSGRCFCYSEDGKRIFGWDWYRNTEKMTCACSRRRHKLEKEGRFDVTLHCAQNGNYEELQCDSGLCWCADEFTGNVQLGTTVVHESLFTLLPCYNSTLDGETYLRQCESASHAQKMILKKFNTHGTVGVTFNEIPCDYDGAYGRYKVENGVVFCTWRDGKKIGSFQIRSSMLSSVNCYCARDTVIYREAGIPFTLACGGNGNYEYSQDQNGKLFCVDSDGFVVTTEVAPNESCDKYIYNSAFYDED
;
A
#
# COMPACT_ATOMS: atom_id res chain seq x y z
N MET A 1 -59.77 19.49 -2.73
CA MET A 1 -60.12 20.38 -1.58
C MET A 1 -58.81 20.57 -0.80
N LYS A 2 -58.38 21.77 -0.32
CA LYS A 2 -59.04 22.70 0.63
C LYS A 2 -59.41 21.97 1.93
N ASN A 3 -59.03 22.36 3.16
CA ASN A 3 -58.42 23.57 3.75
C ASN A 3 -57.57 23.15 4.98
N GLN A 4 -56.97 24.02 5.82
CA GLN A 4 -56.07 25.19 5.65
C GLN A 4 -55.93 25.89 7.03
N LEU A 5 -54.77 26.52 7.32
CA LEU A 5 -54.46 27.29 8.56
C LEU A 5 -54.44 26.44 9.86
N GLU A 6 -53.78 26.80 10.98
CA GLU A 6 -52.95 27.96 11.41
C GLU A 6 -51.98 27.50 12.56
N ASN A 7 -51.07 28.24 13.22
CA ASN A 7 -50.50 29.61 13.13
C ASN A 7 -49.02 29.59 13.65
N LYS A 8 -48.53 30.70 14.25
CA LYS A 8 -47.31 30.85 15.06
C LYS A 8 -47.63 31.68 16.32
N PRO A 9 -46.64 31.87 17.22
CA PRO A 9 -46.13 33.24 17.33
C PRO A 9 -44.60 33.36 17.24
N LYS A 10 -44.12 34.59 17.02
CA LYS A 10 -42.71 35.01 17.20
C LYS A 10 -42.61 35.84 18.47
N ILE A 11 -41.45 35.83 19.12
CA ILE A 11 -41.02 36.94 20.00
C ILE A 11 -39.62 37.39 19.57
N LYS A 12 -39.42 38.72 19.52
CA LYS A 12 -38.14 39.42 19.35
C LYS A 12 -38.14 40.58 20.35
N THR A 13 -37.05 40.74 21.10
CA THR A 13 -36.63 42.02 21.69
C THR A 13 -35.11 42.02 21.88
N SER A 14 -34.51 43.20 21.93
CA SER A 14 -33.06 43.39 22.09
C SER A 14 -32.80 44.46 23.17
N PRO A 15 -31.78 45.34 23.07
CA PRO A 15 -30.52 45.19 23.78
C PRO A 15 -30.31 46.25 24.87
N ILE A 16 -29.26 46.12 25.68
CA ILE A 16 -28.77 47.18 26.57
C ILE A 16 -27.25 47.34 26.45
N MET A 17 -26.79 48.58 26.26
CA MET A 17 -25.41 49.03 26.50
C MET A 17 -25.35 49.82 27.81
N ALA A 18 -24.21 49.77 28.50
CA ALA A 18 -23.73 50.82 29.40
C ALA A 18 -22.19 50.88 29.32
N SER A 19 -21.58 51.99 29.75
CA SER A 19 -20.15 52.32 29.54
C SER A 19 -19.53 52.95 30.80
N VAL A 20 -18.37 53.62 30.67
CA VAL A 20 -17.67 54.46 31.70
C VAL A 20 -16.85 53.62 32.71
N ARG A 21 -15.54 53.85 33.04
CA ARG A 21 -14.58 54.95 32.75
C ARG A 21 -13.09 54.50 32.77
N SER A 22 -12.20 55.37 32.28
CA SER A 22 -10.73 55.40 32.38
C SER A 22 -10.20 55.59 33.84
N ALA A 23 -8.91 55.48 34.23
CA ALA A 23 -7.57 55.28 33.61
C ALA A 23 -6.58 54.62 34.66
N GLU A 24 -5.23 54.68 34.75
CA GLU A 24 -4.09 55.51 34.23
C GLU A 24 -2.71 54.75 34.25
N LYS A 25 -1.72 55.27 33.48
CA LYS A 25 -0.23 55.39 33.68
C LYS A 25 0.71 54.19 34.05
N PHE A 26 1.56 53.81 33.06
CA PHE A 26 3.06 53.97 32.95
C PHE A 26 4.05 53.56 34.12
N PRO A 27 5.39 53.37 33.88
CA PRO A 27 6.06 52.29 33.11
C PRO A 27 7.40 51.78 33.77
N THR A 28 8.21 50.93 33.10
CA THR A 28 9.66 51.13 32.76
C THR A 28 10.39 49.86 32.27
N ASN A 29 11.57 50.03 31.63
CA ASN A 29 12.44 48.97 31.06
C ASN A 29 13.48 48.44 32.07
N VAL A 30 14.04 47.24 31.84
CA VAL A 30 15.48 46.92 31.95
C VAL A 30 15.90 45.96 30.82
N SER A 31 17.18 45.95 30.42
CA SER A 31 17.73 45.35 29.19
C SER A 31 18.67 44.14 29.39
N VAL A 32 19.04 43.51 28.26
CA VAL A 32 19.92 42.33 28.10
C VAL A 32 21.42 42.61 28.34
N LEU A 33 22.21 41.62 28.84
CA LEU A 33 23.63 41.26 28.54
C LEU A 33 24.09 40.14 29.53
N LYS A 34 24.41 38.88 29.13
CA LYS A 34 25.65 38.28 28.54
C LYS A 34 26.87 38.04 29.46
N LYS A 35 27.16 36.74 29.75
CA LYS A 35 28.49 36.07 29.93
C LYS A 35 29.38 36.44 31.15
N PRO A 36 30.44 35.65 31.50
CA PRO A 36 30.58 34.18 31.53
C PRO A 36 31.40 33.60 32.74
N PHE A 37 31.50 32.26 32.83
CA PHE A 37 32.58 31.39 33.38
C PHE A 37 33.79 31.99 34.15
N GLN A 38 34.15 31.39 35.31
CA GLN A 38 35.41 30.60 35.49
C GLN A 38 35.49 29.78 36.80
N ALA A 39 36.57 28.98 36.94
CA ALA A 39 37.00 28.03 38.00
C ALA A 39 36.42 28.17 39.43
N MET A 40 36.02 27.11 40.15
CA MET A 40 36.78 25.92 40.63
C MET A 40 37.93 26.23 41.62
N ASP A 41 37.78 25.81 42.88
CA ASP A 41 38.83 25.05 43.58
C ASP A 41 38.24 24.17 44.73
N THR A 42 39.10 23.40 45.39
CA THR A 42 38.83 22.30 46.34
C THR A 42 39.09 22.73 47.81
N TRP A 43 38.87 21.95 48.90
CA TRP A 43 38.84 20.49 49.12
C TRP A 43 38.21 20.17 50.52
N GLN A 44 37.97 18.87 50.81
CA GLN A 44 37.64 18.28 52.13
C GLN A 44 36.30 18.68 52.82
N LEU A 45 35.66 17.88 53.70
CA LEU A 45 35.42 16.42 53.80
C LEU A 45 34.48 16.17 55.01
N CYS A 46 33.24 15.67 54.83
CA CYS A 46 32.71 14.50 55.55
C CYS A 46 31.21 14.18 55.34
N TRP A 47 30.96 13.08 54.62
CA TRP A 47 30.01 12.00 54.94
C TRP A 47 28.65 12.32 55.61
N LEU A 48 27.59 12.25 54.80
CA LEU A 48 26.33 11.59 55.18
C LEU A 48 25.69 10.98 53.92
N LEU A 49 25.46 9.66 53.90
CA LEU A 49 24.96 8.98 52.70
C LEU A 49 23.45 9.16 52.52
N LEU A 50 23.06 9.65 51.35
CA LEU A 50 21.75 9.38 50.74
C LEU A 50 22.00 8.72 49.39
N VAL A 51 21.81 7.40 49.33
CA VAL A 51 21.95 6.63 48.08
C VAL A 51 20.68 6.83 47.25
N VAL A 52 20.65 7.91 46.48
CA VAL A 52 19.72 8.03 45.36
C VAL A 52 20.25 7.14 44.26
N VAL A 53 19.65 5.95 44.09
CA VAL A 53 19.90 5.12 42.91
C VAL A 53 19.28 5.83 41.73
N ALA A 54 20.10 6.54 40.94
CA ALA A 54 19.73 7.00 39.62
C ALA A 54 19.56 5.76 38.73
N VAL A 55 18.33 5.26 38.66
CA VAL A 55 17.95 4.23 37.70
C VAL A 55 17.86 4.93 36.34
N ASP A 56 18.98 4.98 35.61
CA ASP A 56 19.00 5.23 34.17
C ASP A 56 18.35 4.04 33.44
N GLY A 57 17.04 3.91 33.67
CA GLY A 57 16.16 3.08 32.87
C GLY A 57 16.06 3.72 31.50
N ALA A 58 16.95 3.34 30.60
CA ALA A 58 16.77 3.52 29.18
C ALA A 58 15.47 2.79 28.80
N VAL A 59 14.36 3.54 28.76
CA VAL A 59 13.07 3.02 28.34
C VAL A 59 13.22 2.62 26.88
N ASP A 60 13.13 1.31 26.61
CA ASP A 60 13.18 0.80 25.25
C ASP A 60 12.16 1.55 24.37
N PRO A 61 12.57 2.07 23.21
CA PRO A 61 11.71 2.91 22.39
C PRO A 61 10.47 2.12 21.97
N PRO A 62 9.26 2.70 22.07
CA PRO A 62 8.01 1.95 21.95
C PRO A 62 7.92 1.23 20.61
N ALA A 63 7.81 -0.09 20.66
CA ALA A 63 7.50 -0.92 19.50
C ALA A 63 6.12 -0.53 18.91
N CYS A 64 5.92 -0.80 17.62
CA CYS A 64 4.68 -0.45 16.92
C CYS A 64 3.45 -1.18 17.48
N ASP A 65 3.67 -2.31 18.17
CA ASP A 65 2.65 -3.30 18.55
C ASP A 65 1.88 -2.96 19.83
N THR A 66 1.93 -1.71 20.32
CA THR A 66 1.10 -1.31 21.46
C THR A 66 -0.38 -1.21 21.07
N SER A 67 -1.28 -1.58 21.98
CA SER A 67 -2.73 -1.67 21.73
C SER A 67 -3.44 -0.34 21.36
N PHE A 68 -2.71 0.79 21.34
CA PHE A 68 -3.22 2.10 20.91
C PHE A 68 -2.61 2.57 19.58
N GLY A 69 -1.62 1.86 19.04
CA GLY A 69 -0.87 2.24 17.84
C GLY A 69 -0.25 3.64 17.94
N CYS A 70 -0.06 4.30 16.79
CA CYS A 70 0.29 5.72 16.78
C CYS A 70 -0.96 6.61 16.89
N VAL A 71 -1.09 7.30 18.03
CA VAL A 71 -1.98 8.46 18.15
C VAL A 71 -1.20 9.73 17.84
N SER A 72 -1.33 10.24 16.62
CA SER A 72 -0.71 11.50 16.19
C SER A 72 -1.70 12.37 15.42
N SER A 73 -1.75 13.66 15.76
CA SER A 73 -2.50 14.68 15.03
C SER A 73 -1.65 15.44 14.02
N LEU A 74 -0.37 15.06 13.85
CA LEU A 74 0.63 15.78 13.06
C LEU A 74 0.29 15.76 11.56
N ARG A 75 0.34 16.93 10.93
CA ARG A 75 0.02 17.17 9.52
C ARG A 75 1.19 17.80 8.77
N GLN A 76 1.04 17.92 7.45
CA GLN A 76 2.05 18.57 6.61
C GLN A 76 2.15 20.08 6.89
N GLU A 77 1.10 20.74 7.40
CA GLU A 77 1.20 22.13 7.87
C GLU A 77 1.99 22.32 9.18
N ASP A 78 2.17 21.26 9.98
CA ASP A 78 2.93 21.31 11.24
C ASP A 78 4.45 21.14 11.03
N CYS A 79 4.86 20.69 9.85
CA CYS A 79 6.25 20.40 9.51
C CYS A 79 7.08 21.66 9.19
N GLY A 80 8.39 21.60 9.46
CA GLY A 80 9.31 22.68 9.17
C GLY A 80 9.41 23.03 7.67
N LYS A 81 9.91 24.24 7.37
CA LYS A 81 10.05 24.70 5.98
C LYS A 81 11.08 23.84 5.22
N GLY A 82 10.58 22.98 4.32
CA GLY A 82 11.41 22.01 3.59
C GLY A 82 11.42 20.62 4.21
N GLU A 83 10.52 20.35 5.17
CA GLU A 83 10.27 19.03 5.72
C GLU A 83 8.96 18.45 5.19
N ILE A 84 8.95 17.14 4.99
CA ILE A 84 7.78 16.39 4.51
C ILE A 84 7.31 15.45 5.61
N LEU A 85 5.99 15.36 5.80
CA LEU A 85 5.38 14.41 6.71
C LEU A 85 5.43 13.01 6.10
N ILE A 86 6.26 12.14 6.68
CA ILE A 86 6.37 10.74 6.27
C ILE A 86 5.61 9.88 7.29
N SER A 87 4.75 8.98 6.80
CA SER A 87 4.08 7.98 7.65
C SER A 87 5.16 7.07 8.26
N GLY A 88 5.20 6.98 9.59
CA GLY A 88 6.29 6.30 10.32
C GLY A 88 7.63 7.07 10.31
N GLY A 89 7.64 8.36 9.98
CA GLY A 89 8.84 9.20 10.05
C GLY A 89 9.46 9.35 11.46
N SER A 90 8.68 9.06 12.51
CA SER A 90 9.03 9.15 13.94
C SER A 90 8.78 7.81 14.67
N LEU A 91 9.27 7.71 15.93
CA LEU A 91 9.19 6.53 16.80
C LEU A 91 9.50 5.21 16.07
N ASN A 92 10.71 5.10 15.52
CA ASN A 92 11.25 3.89 14.87
C ASN A 92 10.39 3.29 13.74
N GLY A 93 9.48 4.06 13.13
CA GLY A 93 8.55 3.58 12.11
C GLY A 93 7.08 3.62 12.52
N CYS A 94 6.79 3.79 13.82
CA CYS A 94 5.43 3.75 14.37
C CYS A 94 4.60 4.98 13.98
N CYS A 95 5.17 6.20 14.10
CA CYS A 95 4.39 7.44 14.02
C CYS A 95 4.74 8.32 12.82
N PRO A 96 3.75 9.04 12.23
CA PRO A 96 4.03 10.13 11.29
C PRO A 96 5.05 11.11 11.87
N GLY A 97 6.01 11.53 11.05
CA GLY A 97 7.07 12.44 11.46
C GLY A 97 7.60 13.25 10.29
N CYS A 98 7.89 14.52 10.55
CA CYS A 98 8.50 15.42 9.58
C CYS A 98 9.96 15.01 9.34
N ARG A 99 10.36 14.92 8.07
CA ARG A 99 11.78 14.72 7.68
C ARG A 99 12.20 15.78 6.67
N GLY A 100 13.23 16.54 7.03
CA GLY A 100 13.81 17.61 6.23
C GLY A 100 14.76 17.17 5.13
N GLY A 101 15.01 18.09 4.19
CA GLY A 101 16.13 18.02 3.27
C GLY A 101 16.06 19.08 2.17
N ARG A 102 16.94 18.97 1.18
CA ARG A 102 16.86 19.78 -0.05
C ARG A 102 15.74 19.23 -0.94
N LYS A 103 14.77 20.09 -1.27
CA LYS A 103 13.65 19.80 -2.18
C LYS A 103 14.11 19.53 -3.62
N TYR A 104 13.21 19.04 -4.46
CA TYR A 104 13.44 18.85 -5.90
C TYR A 104 14.07 20.10 -6.56
N LEU A 105 15.05 19.85 -7.45
CA LEU A 105 15.93 20.80 -8.13
C LEU A 105 16.80 21.72 -7.25
N ALA A 106 16.74 21.63 -5.92
CA ALA A 106 17.62 22.41 -5.05
C ALA A 106 19.07 21.88 -5.07
N ILE A 107 20.03 22.77 -4.83
CA ILE A 107 21.46 22.43 -4.84
C ILE A 107 21.81 21.51 -3.65
N CYS A 108 22.43 20.38 -3.94
CA CYS A 108 22.80 19.34 -2.97
C CYS A 108 24.32 19.08 -2.91
N ASN A 109 24.73 18.47 -1.80
CA ASN A 109 26.05 17.87 -1.59
C ASN A 109 25.93 16.88 -0.44
N GLU A 110 26.14 15.59 -0.70
CA GLU A 110 25.88 14.52 0.26
C GLU A 110 26.83 14.54 1.47
N ASN A 111 28.03 15.10 1.28
CA ASN A 111 29.04 15.28 2.34
C ASN A 111 28.69 16.42 3.33
N ILE A 112 27.63 17.19 3.07
CA ILE A 112 27.18 18.29 3.94
C ILE A 112 25.76 17.96 4.41
N PRO A 113 25.54 17.67 5.71
CA PRO A 113 24.23 17.26 6.23
C PRO A 113 23.06 18.14 5.78
N ASP A 114 23.21 19.46 5.89
CA ASP A 114 22.20 20.46 5.52
C ASP A 114 22.00 20.61 3.99
N ARG A 115 22.73 19.86 3.18
CA ARG A 115 22.63 19.82 1.71
C ARG A 115 22.34 18.43 1.16
N ARG A 116 22.00 17.45 2.02
CA ARG A 116 21.39 16.20 1.57
C ARG A 116 19.98 16.46 1.06
N CYS A 117 19.56 15.66 0.09
CA CYS A 117 18.21 15.73 -0.46
C CYS A 117 17.18 15.20 0.55
N ALA A 118 15.93 15.65 0.43
CA ALA A 118 14.83 15.12 1.23
C ALA A 118 14.52 13.66 0.82
N PRO A 119 13.95 12.82 1.70
CA PRO A 119 13.72 11.41 1.41
C PRO A 119 12.89 11.19 0.14
N GLY A 120 13.28 10.25 -0.71
CA GLY A 120 12.72 10.07 -2.05
C GLY A 120 13.41 10.86 -3.17
N LEU A 121 14.45 11.63 -2.85
CA LEU A 121 15.27 12.35 -3.83
C LEU A 121 16.76 11.96 -3.69
N LYS A 122 17.46 11.83 -4.82
CA LYS A 122 18.90 11.53 -4.91
C LYS A 122 19.69 12.72 -5.45
N CYS A 123 20.96 12.85 -5.06
CA CYS A 123 21.81 13.97 -5.46
C CYS A 123 22.59 13.64 -6.75
N VAL A 124 22.17 14.21 -7.88
CA VAL A 124 22.82 14.02 -9.21
C VAL A 124 23.19 15.39 -9.77
N ASP A 125 24.43 15.55 -10.25
CA ASP A 125 25.00 16.82 -10.74
C ASP A 125 24.82 18.02 -9.79
N ARG A 126 24.86 17.73 -8.49
CA ARG A 126 24.58 18.67 -7.38
C ARG A 126 23.15 19.24 -7.38
N LYS A 127 22.18 18.55 -7.98
CA LYS A 127 20.72 18.81 -7.87
C LYS A 127 20.02 17.61 -7.23
N CYS A 128 18.97 17.87 -6.46
CA CYS A 128 18.06 16.81 -6.01
C CYS A 128 17.08 16.45 -7.13
N ILE A 129 17.13 15.20 -7.62
CA ILE A 129 16.20 14.64 -8.60
C ILE A 129 15.43 13.47 -7.98
N TYR A 130 14.33 13.03 -8.60
CA TYR A 130 13.51 11.93 -8.11
C TYR A 130 14.31 10.62 -8.00
N ASP A 131 14.24 9.96 -6.84
CA ASP A 131 14.70 8.57 -6.74
C ASP A 131 13.54 7.61 -7.00
N ARG A 132 13.31 7.36 -8.29
CA ARG A 132 12.28 6.46 -8.84
C ARG A 132 12.37 5.03 -8.30
N SER A 133 13.49 4.62 -7.70
CA SER A 133 13.62 3.32 -7.04
C SER A 133 12.85 3.21 -5.71
N THR A 134 12.45 4.34 -5.12
CA THR A 134 11.74 4.44 -3.85
C THR A 134 10.35 5.00 -4.04
N CYS A 135 9.34 4.53 -3.30
CA CYS A 135 8.00 5.12 -3.27
C CYS A 135 8.02 6.62 -2.89
N LEU A 136 8.94 7.02 -2.00
CA LEU A 136 8.96 8.36 -1.39
C LEU A 136 9.19 9.51 -2.38
N HIS A 137 9.69 9.27 -3.61
CA HIS A 137 9.76 10.33 -4.62
C HIS A 137 8.38 10.92 -4.96
N THR A 138 7.32 10.13 -4.79
CA THR A 138 5.92 10.54 -5.05
C THR A 138 5.46 11.70 -4.16
N LEU A 139 6.04 11.85 -2.97
CA LEU A 139 5.75 12.95 -2.04
C LEU A 139 6.23 14.32 -2.56
N HIS A 140 7.01 14.33 -3.65
CA HIS A 140 7.56 15.53 -4.32
C HIS A 140 6.91 15.80 -5.69
N LEU A 141 5.89 15.02 -6.06
CA LEU A 141 5.10 15.25 -7.26
C LEU A 141 4.07 16.36 -7.03
N ASP A 142 3.68 17.05 -8.10
CA ASP A 142 2.66 18.08 -8.03
C ASP A 142 1.27 17.45 -7.89
N THR A 143 0.64 17.64 -6.74
CA THR A 143 -0.72 17.14 -6.43
C THR A 143 -1.82 17.78 -7.27
N SER A 144 -1.54 18.86 -8.01
CA SER A 144 -2.46 19.43 -9.01
C SER A 144 -2.36 18.75 -10.38
N LEU A 145 -1.29 17.97 -10.63
CA LEU A 145 -1.10 17.19 -11.86
C LEU A 145 -1.39 15.70 -11.64
N VAL A 146 -0.96 15.15 -10.50
CA VAL A 146 -1.05 13.72 -10.19
C VAL A 146 -2.22 13.46 -9.23
N GLY A 147 -3.33 12.95 -9.76
CA GLY A 147 -4.58 12.76 -9.00
C GLY A 147 -4.54 11.72 -7.87
N TRP A 148 -3.43 10.98 -7.71
CA TRP A 148 -3.23 10.07 -6.58
C TRP A 148 -1.74 9.86 -6.25
N ILE A 149 -1.41 9.96 -4.96
CA ILE A 149 -0.09 9.61 -4.41
C ILE A 149 -0.18 8.27 -3.66
N PRO A 150 0.72 7.31 -3.91
CA PRO A 150 0.75 6.04 -3.19
C PRO A 150 1.13 6.21 -1.71
N LYS A 151 0.64 5.29 -0.87
CA LYS A 151 1.12 5.19 0.52
C LYS A 151 2.50 4.55 0.53
N CYS A 152 3.47 5.24 1.11
CA CYS A 152 4.85 4.78 1.25
C CYS A 152 5.19 4.43 2.70
N ASN A 153 6.10 3.48 2.87
CA ASN A 153 6.73 3.13 4.14
C ASN A 153 7.91 4.06 4.44
N PRO A 154 8.40 4.13 5.71
CA PRO A 154 9.53 4.99 6.11
C PRO A 154 10.87 4.67 5.42
N ASP A 155 11.01 3.44 4.97
CA ASP A 155 12.21 2.87 4.35
C ASP A 155 12.33 3.16 2.85
N GLY A 156 11.30 3.76 2.24
CA GLY A 156 11.22 3.99 0.80
C GLY A 156 10.45 2.92 0.03
N THR A 157 9.99 1.83 0.65
CA THR A 157 9.15 0.83 -0.03
C THR A 157 7.69 1.27 -0.15
N PHE A 158 6.95 0.64 -1.06
CA PHE A 158 5.50 0.84 -1.14
C PHE A 158 4.79 0.12 0.03
N ALA A 159 3.81 0.80 0.63
CA ALA A 159 2.97 0.20 1.67
C ALA A 159 2.18 -0.98 1.08
N ALA A 160 2.01 -2.04 1.88
CA ALA A 160 1.49 -3.33 1.44
C ALA A 160 0.07 -3.28 0.87
N LYS A 161 -0.74 -2.31 1.30
CA LYS A 161 -2.14 -2.11 0.92
C LYS A 161 -2.34 -0.70 0.39
N GLN A 162 -2.70 -0.59 -0.89
CA GLN A 162 -3.07 0.67 -1.53
C GLN A 162 -4.59 0.70 -1.71
N CYS A 163 -5.24 1.83 -1.38
CA CYS A 163 -6.70 1.98 -1.41
C CYS A 163 -7.07 3.28 -2.12
N ARG A 164 -8.04 3.24 -3.04
CA ARG A 164 -8.59 4.43 -3.71
C ARG A 164 -10.09 4.30 -3.97
N GLY A 165 -10.70 5.40 -4.41
CA GLY A 165 -12.16 5.55 -4.44
C GLY A 165 -12.74 5.94 -3.09
N ASP A 166 -14.07 5.94 -2.99
CA ASP A 166 -14.80 6.25 -1.78
C ASP A 166 -14.83 5.06 -0.79
N ARG A 167 -15.39 5.25 0.41
CA ARG A 167 -15.41 4.18 1.44
C ARG A 167 -16.43 3.06 1.18
N LEU A 168 -17.45 3.27 0.35
CA LEU A 168 -18.51 2.31 0.07
C LEU A 168 -18.19 1.44 -1.16
N SER A 169 -17.81 2.07 -2.27
CA SER A 169 -17.53 1.43 -3.57
C SER A 169 -16.04 1.39 -3.97
N GLY A 170 -15.17 2.13 -3.27
CA GLY A 170 -13.73 2.08 -3.50
C GLY A 170 -13.12 0.70 -3.25
N ARG A 171 -11.90 0.52 -3.74
CA ARG A 171 -11.18 -0.76 -3.75
C ARG A 171 -9.79 -0.60 -3.14
N CYS A 172 -9.33 -1.67 -2.52
CA CYS A 172 -7.96 -1.82 -2.07
C CYS A 172 -7.30 -3.02 -2.76
N PHE A 173 -6.01 -2.88 -3.04
CA PHE A 173 -5.17 -3.89 -3.66
C PHE A 173 -3.87 -4.07 -2.88
N CYS A 174 -3.33 -5.28 -2.92
CA CYS A 174 -2.02 -5.59 -2.38
C CYS A 174 -0.91 -5.16 -3.35
N TYR A 175 0.18 -4.62 -2.80
CA TYR A 175 1.32 -4.13 -3.55
C TYR A 175 2.65 -4.71 -3.03
N SER A 176 3.54 -5.04 -3.99
CA SER A 176 4.91 -5.45 -3.73
C SER A 176 5.74 -4.30 -3.15
N GLU A 177 6.93 -4.62 -2.65
CA GLU A 177 7.84 -3.62 -2.04
C GLU A 177 8.32 -2.60 -3.09
N ASP A 178 8.41 -3.03 -4.37
CA ASP A 178 8.72 -2.25 -5.57
C ASP A 178 7.49 -1.73 -6.33
N GLY A 179 6.34 -1.58 -5.67
CA GLY A 179 5.21 -0.79 -6.19
C GLY A 179 4.37 -1.44 -7.29
N LYS A 180 4.48 -2.75 -7.49
CA LYS A 180 3.64 -3.50 -8.43
C LYS A 180 2.39 -4.01 -7.70
N ARG A 181 1.21 -3.84 -8.31
CA ARG A 181 0.00 -4.54 -7.88
C ARG A 181 0.23 -6.05 -8.00
N ILE A 182 0.00 -6.77 -6.92
CA ILE A 182 0.09 -8.23 -6.83
C ILE A 182 -1.31 -8.82 -6.59
N PHE A 183 -1.40 -10.14 -6.39
CA PHE A 183 -2.64 -10.75 -5.92
C PHE A 183 -3.03 -10.21 -4.54
N GLY A 184 -4.33 -10.20 -4.24
CA GLY A 184 -4.91 -9.71 -3.00
C GLY A 184 -5.71 -8.42 -3.20
N TRP A 185 -7.01 -8.44 -2.90
CA TRP A 185 -7.92 -7.31 -3.04
C TRP A 185 -9.15 -7.40 -2.12
N ASP A 186 -9.70 -6.25 -1.75
CA ASP A 186 -11.02 -6.17 -1.10
C ASP A 186 -11.71 -4.81 -1.37
N TRP A 187 -12.97 -4.67 -0.98
CA TRP A 187 -13.71 -3.40 -0.95
C TRP A 187 -13.22 -2.52 0.20
N TYR A 188 -13.10 -1.20 0.00
CA TYR A 188 -12.53 -0.27 1.01
C TYR A 188 -13.09 -0.53 2.42
N ARG A 189 -14.42 -0.60 2.54
CA ARG A 189 -15.18 -0.87 3.78
C ARG A 189 -14.78 -2.14 4.56
N ASN A 190 -14.21 -3.15 3.92
CA ASN A 190 -13.84 -4.42 4.55
C ASN A 190 -12.38 -4.44 5.05
N THR A 191 -11.57 -3.46 4.65
CA THR A 191 -10.10 -3.62 4.60
C THR A 191 -9.36 -3.43 5.93
N GLU A 192 -10.07 -3.39 7.05
CA GLU A 192 -9.49 -3.27 8.40
C GLU A 192 -8.43 -4.36 8.66
N LYS A 193 -8.79 -5.63 8.41
CA LYS A 193 -7.93 -6.80 8.58
C LYS A 193 -6.94 -7.08 7.44
N MET A 194 -7.02 -6.36 6.32
CA MET A 194 -6.22 -6.64 5.12
C MET A 194 -4.74 -6.25 5.32
N THR A 195 -3.84 -7.23 5.52
CA THR A 195 -2.38 -7.00 5.71
C THR A 195 -1.56 -7.24 4.45
N CYS A 196 -2.06 -8.05 3.51
CA CYS A 196 -1.33 -8.50 2.30
C CYS A 196 -0.06 -9.33 2.58
N ALA A 197 0.12 -9.84 3.81
CA ALA A 197 1.38 -10.46 4.23
C ALA A 197 1.74 -11.71 3.42
N CYS A 198 0.79 -12.62 3.21
CA CYS A 198 0.99 -13.81 2.38
C CYS A 198 1.35 -13.44 0.95
N SER A 199 0.62 -12.49 0.36
CA SER A 199 0.84 -12.10 -1.03
C SER A 199 2.20 -11.45 -1.24
N ARG A 200 2.66 -10.59 -0.31
CA ARG A 200 4.05 -10.08 -0.32
C ARG A 200 5.07 -11.20 -0.12
N ARG A 201 4.83 -12.17 0.77
CA ARG A 201 5.76 -13.28 1.02
C ARG A 201 5.91 -14.21 -0.18
N ARG A 202 4.79 -14.65 -0.79
CA ARG A 202 4.78 -15.47 -2.01
C ARG A 202 5.42 -14.74 -3.19
N HIS A 203 5.04 -13.49 -3.44
CA HIS A 203 5.67 -12.66 -4.48
C HIS A 203 7.17 -12.49 -4.26
N LYS A 204 7.62 -12.28 -3.01
CA LYS A 204 9.03 -12.13 -2.69
C LYS A 204 9.82 -13.40 -2.97
N LEU A 205 9.32 -14.57 -2.55
CA LEU A 205 9.95 -15.86 -2.84
C LEU A 205 10.01 -16.16 -4.35
N GLU A 206 8.92 -15.88 -5.08
CA GLU A 206 8.88 -16.02 -6.55
C GLU A 206 9.89 -15.09 -7.24
N LYS A 207 10.02 -13.85 -6.76
CA LYS A 207 11.00 -12.84 -7.23
C LYS A 207 12.45 -13.17 -6.85
N GLU A 208 12.66 -13.86 -5.73
CA GLU A 208 13.94 -14.45 -5.30
C GLU A 208 14.31 -15.71 -6.14
N GLY A 209 13.49 -16.06 -7.14
CA GLY A 209 13.77 -17.13 -8.11
C GLY A 209 13.20 -18.51 -7.70
N ARG A 210 12.48 -18.60 -6.57
CA ARG A 210 11.86 -19.85 -6.15
C ARG A 210 10.55 -20.09 -6.90
N PHE A 211 10.55 -21.08 -7.78
CA PHE A 211 9.40 -21.42 -8.61
C PHE A 211 8.39 -22.36 -7.92
N ASP A 212 8.83 -23.15 -6.93
CA ASP A 212 8.06 -24.18 -6.23
C ASP A 212 7.43 -23.68 -4.91
N VAL A 213 7.04 -22.40 -4.85
CA VAL A 213 6.28 -21.81 -3.74
C VAL A 213 4.83 -22.26 -3.79
N THR A 214 4.29 -22.69 -2.64
CA THR A 214 2.91 -23.24 -2.54
C THR A 214 2.07 -22.59 -1.44
N LEU A 215 2.50 -21.46 -0.88
CA LEU A 215 1.75 -20.68 0.12
C LEU A 215 0.36 -20.26 -0.40
N HIS A 216 -0.70 -20.51 0.35
CA HIS A 216 -2.08 -20.14 0.00
C HIS A 216 -2.47 -18.80 0.62
N CYS A 217 -2.90 -17.85 -0.21
CA CYS A 217 -3.27 -16.51 0.24
C CYS A 217 -4.77 -16.26 0.04
N ALA A 218 -5.47 -15.90 1.12
CA ALA A 218 -6.89 -15.53 1.06
C ALA A 218 -7.12 -14.34 0.11
N GLN A 219 -8.36 -14.13 -0.35
CA GLN A 219 -8.68 -13.11 -1.36
C GLN A 219 -8.16 -11.69 -1.03
N ASN A 220 -8.12 -11.31 0.26
CA ASN A 220 -7.59 -10.02 0.73
C ASN A 220 -6.05 -9.96 0.77
N GLY A 221 -5.35 -11.05 0.45
CA GLY A 221 -3.90 -11.19 0.43
C GLY A 221 -3.26 -11.63 1.74
N ASN A 222 -4.05 -11.90 2.79
CA ASN A 222 -3.63 -12.51 4.06
C ASN A 222 -3.32 -14.00 3.86
N TYR A 223 -2.81 -14.69 4.89
CA TYR A 223 -2.63 -16.14 4.82
C TYR A 223 -3.96 -16.88 4.96
N GLU A 224 -4.12 -17.98 4.22
CA GLU A 224 -5.11 -19.01 4.58
C GLU A 224 -4.61 -19.82 5.78
N GLU A 225 -5.51 -20.43 6.56
CA GLU A 225 -5.14 -21.01 7.86
C GLU A 225 -4.26 -22.26 7.73
N LEU A 226 -4.58 -23.16 6.80
CA LEU A 226 -3.69 -24.25 6.42
C LEU A 226 -2.63 -23.73 5.44
N GLN A 227 -1.35 -23.89 5.78
CA GLN A 227 -0.23 -23.65 4.87
C GLN A 227 0.57 -24.94 4.66
N CYS A 228 0.98 -25.18 3.41
CA CYS A 228 1.99 -26.18 3.06
C CYS A 228 3.00 -25.55 2.10
N ASP A 229 4.28 -25.65 2.42
CA ASP A 229 5.39 -25.13 1.62
C ASP A 229 6.70 -25.86 1.94
N SER A 230 7.56 -26.05 0.93
CA SER A 230 8.89 -26.66 1.10
C SER A 230 8.88 -28.07 1.75
N GLY A 231 7.80 -28.85 1.57
CA GLY A 231 7.63 -30.20 2.15
C GLY A 231 7.12 -30.23 3.59
N LEU A 232 6.77 -29.07 4.17
CA LEU A 232 6.24 -28.93 5.52
C LEU A 232 4.87 -28.24 5.49
N CYS A 233 4.01 -28.58 6.45
CA CYS A 233 2.71 -27.94 6.64
C CYS A 233 2.51 -27.47 8.08
N TRP A 234 1.77 -26.38 8.27
CA TRP A 234 1.47 -25.80 9.58
C TRP A 234 0.13 -25.05 9.56
N CYS A 235 -0.42 -24.79 10.74
CA CYS A 235 -1.50 -23.82 10.90
C CYS A 235 -0.91 -22.42 11.05
N ALA A 236 -1.27 -21.51 10.15
CA ALA A 236 -0.76 -20.16 10.08
C ALA A 236 -1.66 -19.15 10.81
N ASP A 237 -1.04 -18.15 11.43
CA ASP A 237 -1.70 -16.91 11.79
C ASP A 237 -2.06 -16.09 10.53
N GLU A 238 -3.31 -15.62 10.45
CA GLU A 238 -3.89 -14.88 9.31
C GLU A 238 -2.98 -13.72 8.85
N PHE A 239 -2.42 -13.00 9.81
CA PHE A 239 -1.79 -11.70 9.59
C PHE A 239 -0.29 -11.77 9.33
N THR A 240 0.40 -12.77 9.89
CA THR A 240 1.87 -12.89 9.87
C THR A 240 2.36 -14.15 9.15
N GLY A 241 1.57 -15.22 9.08
CA GLY A 241 1.97 -16.52 8.53
C GLY A 241 2.75 -17.42 9.48
N ASN A 242 3.01 -16.94 10.71
CA ASN A 242 3.70 -17.72 11.75
C ASN A 242 2.86 -18.92 12.20
N VAL A 243 3.51 -19.94 12.75
CA VAL A 243 2.83 -21.10 13.33
C VAL A 243 1.95 -20.67 14.51
N GLN A 244 0.67 -21.04 14.48
CA GLN A 244 -0.27 -20.72 15.56
C GLN A 244 0.14 -21.39 16.88
N LEU A 245 -0.04 -20.68 17.99
CA LEU A 245 0.28 -21.17 19.33
C LEU A 245 -0.53 -22.44 19.66
N GLY A 246 0.16 -23.49 20.13
CA GLY A 246 -0.44 -24.79 20.44
C GLY A 246 -0.60 -25.74 19.25
N THR A 247 -0.26 -25.30 18.03
CA THR A 247 -0.22 -26.16 16.83
C THR A 247 1.20 -26.67 16.56
N THR A 248 1.34 -27.59 15.60
CA THR A 248 2.62 -28.20 15.21
C THR A 248 2.94 -27.95 13.74
N VAL A 249 4.21 -28.14 13.38
CA VAL A 249 4.63 -28.28 11.98
C VAL A 249 4.75 -29.78 11.68
N VAL A 250 4.21 -30.21 10.54
CA VAL A 250 4.22 -31.62 10.10
C VAL A 250 4.83 -31.75 8.70
N HIS A 251 5.21 -32.96 8.30
CA HIS A 251 5.59 -33.27 6.91
C HIS A 251 4.36 -33.16 5.99
N GLU A 252 4.57 -32.82 4.71
CA GLU A 252 3.46 -32.64 3.74
C GLU A 252 2.49 -33.83 3.67
N SER A 253 2.98 -35.06 3.81
CA SER A 253 2.15 -36.28 3.81
C SER A 253 1.28 -36.47 5.07
N LEU A 254 1.32 -35.54 6.02
CA LEU A 254 0.61 -35.57 7.30
C LEU A 254 -0.25 -34.31 7.52
N PHE A 255 -0.44 -33.47 6.49
CA PHE A 255 -1.16 -32.19 6.61
C PHE A 255 -2.58 -32.34 7.17
N THR A 256 -3.25 -33.45 6.88
CA THR A 256 -4.60 -33.77 7.36
C THR A 256 -4.68 -34.07 8.87
N LEU A 257 -3.54 -34.09 9.58
CA LEU A 257 -3.46 -34.23 11.04
C LEU A 257 -3.36 -32.87 11.76
N LEU A 258 -3.28 -31.76 11.03
CA LEU A 258 -3.26 -30.41 11.60
C LEU A 258 -4.65 -29.99 12.09
N PRO A 259 -4.77 -29.27 13.22
CA PRO A 259 -6.07 -28.90 13.79
C PRO A 259 -6.87 -27.89 12.93
N CYS A 260 -6.20 -27.18 12.03
CA CYS A 260 -6.81 -26.27 11.05
C CYS A 260 -7.26 -26.96 9.75
N TYR A 261 -6.93 -28.25 9.52
CA TYR A 261 -7.34 -28.95 8.31
C TYR A 261 -8.86 -29.14 8.27
N ASN A 262 -9.48 -28.75 7.16
CA ASN A 262 -10.89 -28.90 6.90
C ASN A 262 -11.10 -29.54 5.52
N SER A 263 -11.48 -30.82 5.50
CA SER A 263 -11.72 -31.59 4.27
C SER A 263 -12.78 -31.00 3.33
N THR A 264 -13.61 -30.07 3.79
CA THR A 264 -14.61 -29.36 2.95
C THR A 264 -14.03 -28.11 2.28
N LEU A 265 -12.94 -27.54 2.80
CA LEU A 265 -12.27 -26.33 2.26
C LEU A 265 -10.97 -26.68 1.52
N ASP A 266 -10.21 -27.64 2.06
CA ASP A 266 -8.88 -28.02 1.59
C ASP A 266 -8.92 -29.26 0.68
N GLY A 267 -9.96 -30.09 0.82
CA GLY A 267 -10.12 -31.35 0.09
C GLY A 267 -9.15 -32.47 0.52
N GLU A 268 -8.90 -33.41 -0.39
CA GLU A 268 -7.96 -34.54 -0.18
C GLU A 268 -6.50 -34.18 -0.50
N THR A 269 -6.28 -33.09 -1.24
CA THR A 269 -4.95 -32.65 -1.72
C THR A 269 -4.81 -31.14 -1.58
N TYR A 270 -3.83 -30.68 -0.79
CA TYR A 270 -3.59 -29.25 -0.55
C TYR A 270 -3.49 -28.40 -1.83
N LEU A 271 -2.80 -28.89 -2.88
CA LEU A 271 -2.70 -28.16 -4.16
C LEU A 271 -4.01 -28.24 -4.95
N ARG A 272 -4.70 -27.10 -5.05
CA ARG A 272 -5.95 -26.92 -5.81
C ARG A 272 -5.76 -27.19 -7.32
N GLN A 273 -6.85 -27.37 -8.06
CA GLN A 273 -6.81 -27.89 -9.44
C GLN A 273 -5.87 -27.11 -10.39
N CYS A 274 -5.85 -25.77 -10.31
CA CYS A 274 -4.93 -24.97 -11.12
C CYS A 274 -3.46 -25.20 -10.71
N GLU A 275 -3.17 -25.11 -9.41
CA GLU A 275 -1.83 -25.22 -8.88
C GLU A 275 -1.24 -26.61 -9.01
N SER A 276 -2.04 -27.67 -8.86
CA SER A 276 -1.60 -29.06 -9.10
C SER A 276 -1.04 -29.21 -10.52
N ALA A 277 -1.70 -28.65 -11.53
CA ALA A 277 -1.21 -28.68 -12.91
C ALA A 277 0.02 -27.77 -13.13
N SER A 278 -0.01 -26.53 -12.61
CA SER A 278 1.08 -25.56 -12.72
C SER A 278 2.36 -26.03 -12.02
N HIS A 279 2.24 -26.61 -10.82
CA HIS A 279 3.34 -27.18 -10.04
C HIS A 279 3.91 -28.43 -10.70
N ALA A 280 3.08 -29.35 -11.20
CA ALA A 280 3.55 -30.51 -11.95
C ALA A 280 4.37 -30.09 -13.18
N GLN A 281 3.90 -29.10 -13.95
CA GLN A 281 4.61 -28.53 -15.10
C GLN A 281 5.96 -27.90 -14.70
N LYS A 282 6.00 -27.11 -13.62
CA LYS A 282 7.24 -26.55 -13.07
C LYS A 282 8.23 -27.64 -12.64
N MET A 283 7.76 -28.70 -11.99
CA MET A 283 8.60 -29.82 -11.53
C MET A 283 9.11 -30.71 -12.69
N ILE A 284 8.31 -30.86 -13.76
CA ILE A 284 8.76 -31.48 -15.01
C ILE A 284 9.87 -30.64 -15.65
N LEU A 285 9.72 -29.31 -15.72
CA LEU A 285 10.75 -28.41 -16.25
C LEU A 285 12.03 -28.42 -15.40
N LYS A 286 11.91 -28.41 -14.07
CA LYS A 286 13.02 -28.61 -13.11
C LYS A 286 13.79 -29.89 -13.46
N LYS A 287 13.08 -31.00 -13.67
CA LYS A 287 13.66 -32.31 -14.00
C LYS A 287 14.40 -32.30 -15.34
N PHE A 288 13.81 -31.75 -16.40
CA PHE A 288 14.48 -31.61 -17.70
C PHE A 288 15.76 -30.78 -17.61
N ASN A 289 15.72 -29.64 -16.93
CA ASN A 289 16.90 -28.78 -16.72
C ASN A 289 17.99 -29.51 -15.93
N THR A 290 17.65 -30.27 -14.87
CA THR A 290 18.64 -31.07 -14.11
C THR A 290 19.23 -32.25 -14.88
N HIS A 291 18.57 -32.69 -15.97
CA HIS A 291 19.11 -33.68 -16.91
C HIS A 291 19.77 -33.02 -18.15
N GLY A 292 20.04 -31.71 -18.12
CA GLY A 292 20.70 -30.99 -19.21
C GLY A 292 19.83 -30.78 -20.47
N THR A 293 18.53 -31.08 -20.40
CA THR A 293 17.61 -30.88 -21.52
C THR A 293 17.10 -29.43 -21.51
N VAL A 294 17.58 -28.62 -22.45
CA VAL A 294 17.20 -27.21 -22.60
C VAL A 294 16.16 -27.00 -23.71
N GLY A 295 15.43 -25.88 -23.66
CA GLY A 295 14.46 -25.51 -24.70
C GLY A 295 13.08 -26.19 -24.60
N VAL A 296 12.85 -27.02 -23.58
CA VAL A 296 11.51 -27.56 -23.28
C VAL A 296 10.60 -26.40 -22.87
N THR A 297 9.51 -26.21 -23.60
CA THR A 297 8.52 -25.17 -23.35
C THR A 297 7.13 -25.78 -23.20
N PHE A 298 6.34 -25.19 -22.31
CA PHE A 298 4.95 -25.55 -22.03
C PHE A 298 4.12 -24.27 -21.97
N ASN A 299 2.84 -24.32 -22.34
CA ASN A 299 1.93 -23.20 -22.13
C ASN A 299 1.82 -22.94 -20.62
N GLU A 300 2.05 -21.71 -20.18
CA GLU A 300 1.92 -21.34 -18.77
C GLU A 300 0.49 -21.62 -18.27
N ILE A 301 0.39 -22.21 -17.07
CA ILE A 301 -0.87 -22.35 -16.32
C ILE A 301 -0.82 -21.31 -15.19
N PRO A 302 -1.28 -20.07 -15.43
CA PRO A 302 -1.32 -19.04 -14.41
C PRO A 302 -2.44 -19.34 -13.42
N CYS A 303 -2.09 -19.32 -12.14
CA CYS A 303 -3.02 -19.39 -11.02
C CYS A 303 -2.94 -18.09 -10.22
N ASP A 304 -3.99 -17.79 -9.46
CA ASP A 304 -3.94 -16.76 -8.44
C ASP A 304 -3.14 -17.28 -7.21
N TYR A 305 -3.05 -16.53 -6.09
CA TYR A 305 -2.35 -17.02 -4.88
C TYR A 305 -3.26 -17.69 -3.84
N ASP A 306 -4.58 -17.49 -3.91
CA ASP A 306 -5.47 -18.64 -3.66
C ASP A 306 -5.42 -19.52 -4.92
N GLY A 307 -5.51 -20.84 -4.78
CA GLY A 307 -5.22 -21.77 -5.88
C GLY A 307 -6.26 -21.83 -7.02
N ALA A 308 -7.02 -20.75 -7.19
CA ALA A 308 -7.95 -20.50 -8.28
C ALA A 308 -7.23 -20.25 -9.62
N TYR A 309 -7.98 -20.28 -10.72
CA TYR A 309 -7.45 -19.96 -12.04
C TYR A 309 -7.11 -18.46 -12.17
N GLY A 310 -5.98 -18.19 -12.80
CA GLY A 310 -5.44 -16.84 -12.96
C GLY A 310 -6.24 -15.93 -13.89
N ARG A 311 -5.70 -14.74 -14.13
CA ARG A 311 -6.37 -13.65 -14.84
C ARG A 311 -6.60 -13.89 -16.34
N TYR A 312 -5.81 -14.76 -16.95
CA TYR A 312 -5.92 -15.16 -18.35
C TYR A 312 -5.61 -16.65 -18.53
N LYS A 313 -5.92 -17.18 -19.71
CA LYS A 313 -5.29 -18.41 -20.25
C LYS A 313 -4.98 -18.28 -21.73
N VAL A 314 -3.99 -19.04 -22.20
CA VAL A 314 -3.57 -19.05 -23.61
C VAL A 314 -4.06 -20.32 -24.29
N GLU A 315 -4.90 -20.19 -25.31
CA GLU A 315 -5.40 -21.28 -26.13
C GLU A 315 -5.17 -20.93 -27.61
N ASN A 316 -4.49 -21.80 -28.36
CA ASN A 316 -4.27 -21.67 -29.82
C ASN A 316 -3.72 -20.29 -30.28
N GLY A 317 -2.80 -19.70 -29.50
CA GLY A 317 -2.21 -18.38 -29.80
C GLY A 317 -3.09 -17.17 -29.45
N VAL A 318 -4.23 -17.40 -28.78
CA VAL A 318 -5.12 -16.35 -28.26
C VAL A 318 -5.12 -16.38 -26.75
N VAL A 319 -4.90 -15.22 -26.13
CA VAL A 319 -5.08 -14.98 -24.70
C VAL A 319 -6.55 -14.66 -24.47
N PHE A 320 -7.19 -15.35 -23.54
CA PHE A 320 -8.56 -15.09 -23.09
C PHE A 320 -8.53 -14.67 -21.63
N CYS A 321 -9.24 -13.60 -21.25
CA CYS A 321 -9.41 -13.27 -19.83
C CYS A 321 -10.29 -14.30 -19.12
N THR A 322 -9.91 -14.70 -17.92
CA THR A 322 -10.55 -15.78 -17.16
C THR A 322 -10.97 -15.37 -15.76
N TRP A 323 -12.05 -15.98 -15.29
CA TRP A 323 -12.48 -15.92 -13.91
C TRP A 323 -11.82 -17.02 -13.07
N ARG A 324 -12.05 -16.98 -11.75
CA ARG A 324 -11.46 -17.88 -10.74
C ARG A 324 -11.72 -19.37 -11.00
N ASP A 325 -12.77 -19.68 -11.74
CA ASP A 325 -13.18 -21.02 -12.16
C ASP A 325 -12.63 -21.45 -13.54
N GLY A 326 -11.73 -20.67 -14.13
CA GLY A 326 -11.10 -20.94 -15.43
C GLY A 326 -11.99 -20.69 -16.65
N LYS A 327 -13.24 -20.25 -16.45
CA LYS A 327 -14.15 -19.89 -17.54
C LYS A 327 -13.75 -18.53 -18.14
N LYS A 328 -13.97 -18.38 -19.45
CA LYS A 328 -13.67 -17.17 -20.21
C LYS A 328 -14.67 -16.07 -19.86
N ILE A 329 -14.20 -14.84 -19.67
CA ILE A 329 -15.05 -13.69 -19.37
C ILE A 329 -15.43 -12.99 -20.69
N GLY A 330 -16.71 -13.09 -21.06
CA GLY A 330 -17.27 -12.40 -22.22
C GLY A 330 -16.50 -12.66 -23.50
N SER A 331 -16.13 -11.59 -24.20
CA SER A 331 -15.33 -11.62 -25.44
C SER A 331 -13.94 -11.01 -25.25
N PHE A 332 -13.45 -10.88 -24.02
CA PHE A 332 -12.15 -10.25 -23.72
C PHE A 332 -10.99 -11.17 -24.14
N GLN A 333 -10.32 -10.82 -25.24
CA GLN A 333 -9.28 -11.64 -25.86
C GLN A 333 -8.25 -10.80 -26.64
N ILE A 334 -7.02 -11.31 -26.75
CA ILE A 334 -5.95 -10.68 -27.53
C ILE A 334 -4.98 -11.75 -28.10
N ARG A 335 -4.18 -11.43 -29.13
CA ARG A 335 -3.14 -12.34 -29.64
C ARG A 335 -2.03 -12.54 -28.60
N SER A 336 -1.48 -13.75 -28.49
CA SER A 336 -0.41 -14.08 -27.53
C SER A 336 0.87 -13.25 -27.71
N SER A 337 1.11 -12.71 -28.91
CA SER A 337 2.20 -11.76 -29.18
C SER A 337 2.11 -10.44 -28.41
N MET A 338 0.98 -10.16 -27.76
CA MET A 338 0.73 -8.97 -26.94
C MET A 338 0.43 -9.34 -25.47
N LEU A 339 0.85 -10.53 -25.01
CA LEU A 339 0.61 -11.01 -23.64
C LEU A 339 1.14 -10.04 -22.56
N SER A 340 2.25 -9.34 -22.83
CA SER A 340 2.84 -8.36 -21.90
C SER A 340 2.00 -7.11 -21.68
N SER A 341 1.02 -6.81 -22.54
CA SER A 341 0.16 -5.62 -22.44
C SER A 341 -1.24 -5.91 -21.87
N VAL A 342 -1.56 -7.16 -21.51
CA VAL A 342 -2.87 -7.54 -20.96
C VAL A 342 -2.80 -7.86 -19.46
N ASN A 343 -3.68 -7.21 -18.70
CA ASN A 343 -3.84 -7.42 -17.26
C ASN A 343 -5.20 -8.04 -16.86
N CYS A 344 -6.19 -8.01 -17.75
CA CYS A 344 -7.56 -8.52 -17.55
C CYS A 344 -8.28 -7.94 -16.29
N TYR A 345 -7.82 -6.82 -15.73
CA TYR A 345 -8.39 -6.28 -14.49
C TYR A 345 -9.82 -5.79 -14.69
N CYS A 346 -10.09 -4.98 -15.72
CA CYS A 346 -11.45 -4.51 -16.03
C CYS A 346 -12.39 -5.69 -16.32
N ALA A 347 -11.95 -6.66 -17.12
CA ALA A 347 -12.71 -7.89 -17.39
C ALA A 347 -13.12 -8.62 -16.09
N ARG A 348 -12.17 -8.84 -15.16
CA ARG A 348 -12.47 -9.48 -13.87
C ARG A 348 -13.31 -8.59 -12.95
N ASP A 349 -13.15 -7.27 -13.01
CA ASP A 349 -13.98 -6.35 -12.25
C ASP A 349 -15.45 -6.31 -12.74
N THR A 350 -15.74 -6.54 -14.04
CA THR A 350 -17.14 -6.73 -14.51
C THR A 350 -17.86 -7.87 -13.76
N VAL A 351 -17.12 -8.90 -13.35
CA VAL A 351 -17.65 -10.03 -12.59
C VAL A 351 -17.79 -9.66 -11.11
N ILE A 352 -16.75 -9.07 -10.51
CA ILE A 352 -16.72 -8.66 -9.10
C ILE A 352 -17.84 -7.68 -8.75
N TYR A 353 -18.05 -6.64 -9.57
CA TYR A 353 -19.09 -5.64 -9.32
C TYR A 353 -20.49 -6.24 -9.47
N ARG A 354 -20.70 -7.09 -10.48
CA ARG A 354 -21.96 -7.85 -10.69
C ARG A 354 -22.27 -8.76 -9.50
N GLU A 355 -21.29 -9.51 -9.00
CA GLU A 355 -21.45 -10.41 -7.84
C GLU A 355 -21.69 -9.63 -6.54
N ALA A 356 -21.14 -8.42 -6.41
CA ALA A 356 -21.43 -7.51 -5.30
C ALA A 356 -22.75 -6.72 -5.44
N GLY A 357 -23.49 -6.86 -6.55
CA GLY A 357 -24.71 -6.10 -6.83
C GLY A 357 -24.50 -4.61 -7.11
N ILE A 358 -23.26 -4.19 -7.43
CA ILE A 358 -22.89 -2.79 -7.68
C ILE A 358 -22.86 -2.55 -9.20
N PRO A 359 -23.49 -1.47 -9.73
CA PRO A 359 -23.37 -1.13 -11.15
C PRO A 359 -21.92 -0.91 -11.57
N PHE A 360 -21.47 -1.61 -12.61
CA PHE A 360 -20.17 -1.37 -13.23
C PHE A 360 -20.33 -0.38 -14.38
N THR A 361 -19.62 0.76 -14.31
CA THR A 361 -19.84 1.93 -15.18
C THR A 361 -18.59 2.38 -15.94
N LEU A 362 -17.58 1.50 -16.06
CA LEU A 362 -16.33 1.79 -16.74
C LEU A 362 -16.21 0.97 -18.03
N ALA A 363 -15.60 1.56 -19.05
CA ALA A 363 -15.29 0.90 -20.32
C ALA A 363 -14.07 -0.03 -20.17
N CYS A 364 -14.20 -1.26 -20.68
CA CYS A 364 -13.11 -2.22 -20.80
C CYS A 364 -12.72 -2.38 -22.26
N GLY A 365 -11.43 -2.29 -22.55
CA GLY A 365 -10.91 -2.56 -23.90
C GLY A 365 -11.09 -4.02 -24.28
N GLY A 366 -11.04 -4.32 -25.58
CA GLY A 366 -11.24 -5.69 -26.10
C GLY A 366 -10.25 -6.74 -25.55
N ASN A 367 -9.11 -6.31 -25.00
CA ASN A 367 -8.13 -7.15 -24.31
C ASN A 367 -8.46 -7.42 -22.82
N GLY A 368 -9.51 -6.80 -22.27
CA GLY A 368 -9.93 -6.92 -20.87
C GLY A 368 -9.23 -5.98 -19.88
N ASN A 369 -8.39 -5.06 -20.34
CA ASN A 369 -7.87 -3.96 -19.53
C ASN A 369 -8.93 -2.85 -19.40
N TYR A 370 -8.71 -1.90 -18.49
CA TYR A 370 -9.43 -0.63 -18.51
C TYR A 370 -9.01 0.20 -19.72
N GLU A 371 -9.94 0.87 -20.38
CA GLU A 371 -9.61 1.95 -21.32
C GLU A 371 -9.22 3.19 -20.49
N TYR A 372 -8.05 3.79 -20.73
CA TYR A 372 -7.60 4.90 -19.88
C TYR A 372 -8.48 6.14 -20.04
N SER A 373 -8.95 6.43 -21.27
CA SER A 373 -9.98 7.44 -21.51
C SER A 373 -11.36 6.83 -21.30
N GLN A 374 -12.25 7.55 -20.62
CA GLN A 374 -13.59 7.12 -20.26
C GLN A 374 -14.60 8.23 -20.56
N ASP A 375 -15.79 7.87 -21.02
CA ASP A 375 -16.93 8.79 -21.22
C ASP A 375 -18.11 8.34 -20.36
N GLN A 376 -18.67 9.27 -19.57
CA GLN A 376 -20.02 9.14 -19.03
C GLN A 376 -20.86 10.36 -19.41
N ASN A 377 -21.84 10.13 -20.30
CA ASN A 377 -22.81 11.13 -20.77
C ASN A 377 -22.19 12.39 -21.42
N GLY A 378 -21.09 12.22 -22.15
CA GLY A 378 -20.33 13.31 -22.78
C GLY A 378 -19.33 14.00 -21.84
N LYS A 379 -19.18 13.53 -20.60
CA LYS A 379 -18.10 13.97 -19.71
C LYS A 379 -16.94 12.99 -19.81
N LEU A 380 -15.83 13.46 -20.38
CA LEU A 380 -14.56 12.73 -20.43
C LEU A 380 -13.85 12.78 -19.08
N PHE A 381 -13.28 11.64 -18.69
CA PHE A 381 -12.41 11.48 -17.52
C PHE A 381 -11.35 10.41 -17.81
N CYS A 382 -10.31 10.35 -16.98
CA CYS A 382 -9.25 9.34 -17.13
C CYS A 382 -9.22 8.39 -15.95
N VAL A 383 -8.98 7.10 -16.22
CA VAL A 383 -8.64 6.07 -15.23
C VAL A 383 -7.26 5.48 -15.49
N ASP A 384 -6.63 4.94 -14.45
CA ASP A 384 -5.39 4.19 -14.58
C ASP A 384 -5.63 2.69 -14.90
N SER A 385 -4.55 1.93 -14.97
CA SER A 385 -4.57 0.49 -15.27
C SER A 385 -5.30 -0.37 -14.24
N ASP A 386 -5.55 0.15 -13.03
CA ASP A 386 -6.33 -0.48 -11.96
C ASP A 386 -7.81 -0.06 -11.96
N GLY A 387 -8.21 0.88 -12.83
CA GLY A 387 -9.59 1.36 -12.97
C GLY A 387 -9.92 2.57 -12.08
N PHE A 388 -8.94 3.21 -11.45
CA PHE A 388 -9.18 4.36 -10.59
C PHE A 388 -9.10 5.67 -11.35
N VAL A 389 -10.07 6.56 -11.12
CA VAL A 389 -10.11 7.89 -11.72
C VAL A 389 -8.89 8.71 -11.27
N VAL A 390 -8.11 9.20 -12.24
CA VAL A 390 -6.92 10.04 -12.03
C VAL A 390 -7.14 11.52 -12.40
N THR A 391 -8.13 11.82 -13.24
CA THR A 391 -8.68 13.18 -13.43
C THR A 391 -10.15 13.09 -13.86
N THR A 392 -10.95 14.10 -13.49
CA THR A 392 -12.34 14.26 -13.97
C THR A 392 -12.50 15.40 -14.97
N GLU A 393 -11.41 16.00 -15.42
CA GLU A 393 -11.38 17.09 -16.40
C GLU A 393 -10.26 16.80 -17.40
N VAL A 394 -10.65 16.57 -18.66
CA VAL A 394 -9.79 16.10 -19.76
C VAL A 394 -10.21 16.83 -21.03
N ALA A 395 -9.27 17.48 -21.73
CA ALA A 395 -9.59 18.06 -23.04
C ALA A 395 -9.74 16.94 -24.10
N PRO A 396 -10.60 17.07 -25.12
CA PRO A 396 -10.95 15.96 -26.04
C PRO A 396 -9.79 15.27 -26.79
N ASN A 397 -8.60 15.89 -26.84
CA ASN A 397 -7.40 15.36 -27.48
C ASN A 397 -6.21 15.16 -26.51
N GLU A 398 -6.44 15.21 -25.19
CA GLU A 398 -5.39 15.13 -24.16
C GLU A 398 -5.19 13.68 -23.70
N SER A 399 -3.95 13.18 -23.71
CA SER A 399 -3.69 11.80 -23.27
C SER A 399 -3.82 11.65 -21.75
N CYS A 400 -4.50 10.58 -21.34
CA CYS A 400 -4.60 10.17 -19.95
C CYS A 400 -3.26 9.80 -19.31
N ASP A 401 -2.23 9.46 -20.10
CA ASP A 401 -0.88 9.13 -19.60
C ASP A 401 -0.33 10.23 -18.68
N LYS A 402 -0.58 11.50 -19.03
CA LYS A 402 -0.17 12.69 -18.28
C LYS A 402 -0.64 12.71 -16.82
N TYR A 403 -1.73 12.01 -16.49
CA TYR A 403 -2.30 11.95 -15.14
C TYR A 403 -1.98 10.63 -14.41
N ILE A 404 -1.41 9.66 -15.13
CA ILE A 404 -1.07 8.33 -14.61
C ILE A 404 0.39 8.37 -14.16
N TYR A 405 0.58 8.38 -12.84
CA TYR A 405 1.86 8.48 -12.13
C TYR A 405 3.02 7.63 -12.71
N ASN A 406 2.76 6.39 -13.13
CA ASN A 406 3.74 5.47 -13.74
C ASN A 406 3.40 5.17 -15.22
N SER A 407 3.13 6.19 -16.02
CA SER A 407 3.00 6.08 -17.48
C SER A 407 4.31 6.43 -18.18
N ALA A 408 4.40 6.06 -19.46
CA ALA A 408 5.55 6.41 -20.31
C ALA A 408 5.75 7.93 -20.48
N PHE A 409 4.74 8.76 -20.21
CA PHE A 409 4.87 10.23 -20.16
C PHE A 409 5.85 10.69 -19.07
N TYR A 410 5.98 9.90 -18.00
CA TYR A 410 6.91 10.16 -16.92
C TYR A 410 8.24 9.42 -17.07
N ASP A 411 8.41 8.50 -18.03
CA ASP A 411 9.65 7.71 -18.19
C ASP A 411 10.77 8.43 -18.97
N GLU A 412 10.61 9.71 -19.30
CA GLU A 412 11.67 10.57 -19.84
C GLU A 412 12.59 11.11 -18.71
N ASP A 413 13.74 10.45 -18.51
CA ASP A 413 14.98 10.93 -17.85
C ASP A 413 16.22 10.44 -18.63
#